data_AF-A0A2M8DV23-F1
#
_entry.id   AF-A0A2M8DV23-F1
#
_cell.length_a   1.000
_cell.length_b   1.000
_cell.length_c   1.000
_cell.angle_alpha   90.00
_cell.angle_beta   90.00
_cell.angle_gamma   90.00
#
_symmetry.space_group_name_H-M   'P 1'
#
loop_
_entity.id
_entity.type
_entity.pdbx_description
1 polymer ?
#
loop_
_entity_poly.entity_id
_entity_poly.type
_entity_poly.pdbx_seq_one_letter_code
_entity_poly.pdbx_strand_id
1 'polypeptide(L)'
;LGCDVPLPRNAELIGIESSSLNADADHENQVNLDALLRNRASYTLAFPVLSLTLNDLHDKPLARRTILPSDYLPPDEKEARGVAANHEVSIQLHMDTAELRPIGYRLELYYPQ
;
A
#
# COMPACT_ATOMS: atom_id res chain seq x y z
N LEU A 1 19.74 -29.31 2.50
CA LEU A 1 18.28 -29.18 2.68
C LEU A 1 18.03 -27.82 3.30
N GLY A 2 17.66 -26.85 2.47
CA GLY A 2 17.44 -25.45 2.86
C GLY A 2 16.24 -24.93 2.10
N CYS A 3 15.07 -25.48 2.39
CA CYS A 3 13.82 -24.93 1.85
C CYS A 3 13.51 -23.68 2.67
N ASP A 4 13.81 -22.52 2.09
CA ASP A 4 13.18 -21.27 2.52
C ASP A 4 11.71 -21.36 2.12
N VAL A 5 10.85 -21.61 3.11
CA VAL A 5 9.40 -21.64 2.91
C VAL A 5 8.95 -20.17 2.86
N PRO A 6 8.33 -19.71 1.76
CA PRO A 6 7.89 -18.33 1.67
C PRO A 6 6.80 -18.05 2.71
N LEU A 7 6.77 -16.81 3.21
CA LEU A 7 5.71 -16.38 4.12
C LEU A 7 4.33 -16.56 3.47
N PRO A 8 3.29 -16.92 4.25
CA PRO A 8 1.94 -17.03 3.75
C PRO A 8 1.46 -15.70 3.15
N ARG A 9 0.73 -15.81 2.04
CA ARG A 9 0.13 -14.69 1.31
C ARG A 9 -1.39 -14.81 1.41
N ASN A 10 -2.00 -14.04 2.32
CA ASN A 10 -3.44 -14.00 2.48
C ASN A 10 -3.90 -12.55 2.66
N ALA A 11 -4.47 -11.97 1.60
CA ALA A 11 -4.85 -10.55 1.59
C ALA A 11 -6.03 -10.27 2.52
N GLU A 12 -6.92 -11.24 2.75
CA GLU A 12 -8.08 -11.07 3.64
C GLU A 12 -7.68 -10.91 5.11
N LEU A 13 -6.47 -11.32 5.47
CA LEU A 13 -5.91 -11.20 6.82
C LEU A 13 -5.05 -9.95 7.01
N ILE A 14 -4.83 -9.14 5.96
CA ILE A 14 -4.26 -7.80 6.10
C ILE A 14 -5.37 -6.77 5.86
N GLY A 15 -5.70 -6.01 6.90
CA GLY A 15 -6.66 -4.92 6.82
C GLY A 15 -5.99 -3.58 6.51
N ILE A 16 -6.69 -2.70 5.82
CA ILE A 16 -6.41 -1.26 5.82
C ILE A 16 -7.21 -0.68 7.00
N GLU A 17 -6.52 -0.27 8.06
CA GLU A 17 -7.15 0.32 9.24
C GLU A 17 -7.46 1.81 9.01
N SER A 18 -6.62 2.49 8.24
CA SER A 18 -6.87 3.85 7.76
C SER A 18 -6.14 4.09 6.44
N SER A 19 -6.69 4.98 5.60
CA SER A 19 -6.01 5.52 4.44
C SER A 19 -6.46 6.95 4.16
N SER A 20 -5.55 7.79 3.69
CA SER A 20 -5.84 9.14 3.20
C SER A 20 -4.93 9.49 2.03
N LEU A 21 -5.45 10.26 1.09
CA LEU A 21 -4.69 10.81 -0.02
C LEU A 21 -4.86 12.33 0.03
N ASN A 22 -3.78 13.05 0.30
CA ASN A 22 -3.77 14.49 0.47
C ASN A 22 -2.96 15.13 -0.65
N ALA A 23 -3.48 16.19 -1.27
CA ALA A 23 -2.68 17.00 -2.18
C ALA A 23 -1.57 17.72 -1.39
N ASP A 24 -0.39 17.84 -1.99
CA ASP A 24 0.68 18.66 -1.43
C ASP A 24 0.28 20.14 -1.53
N ALA A 25 0.42 20.88 -0.43
CA ALA A 25 -0.02 22.27 -0.35
C ALA A 25 0.82 23.20 -1.24
N ASP A 26 2.08 22.84 -1.48
CA ASP A 26 3.03 23.62 -2.27
C ASP A 26 3.07 23.16 -3.73
N HIS A 27 2.60 21.94 -4.02
CA HIS A 27 2.63 21.34 -5.36
C HIS A 27 1.32 20.64 -5.73
N GLU A 28 0.47 21.30 -6.54
CA GLU A 28 -0.86 20.77 -6.92
C GLU A 28 -0.83 19.45 -7.70
N ASN A 29 0.33 19.08 -8.27
CA ASN A 29 0.57 17.82 -8.96
C ASN A 29 1.21 16.74 -8.06
N GLN A 30 1.34 16.97 -6.76
CA GLN A 30 1.86 15.97 -5.84
C GLN A 30 0.78 15.56 -4.85
N VAL A 31 0.80 14.27 -4.50
CA VAL A 31 -0.08 13.70 -3.50
C VAL A 31 0.72 12.86 -2.52
N ASN A 32 0.24 12.88 -1.28
CA ASN A 32 0.78 12.13 -0.16
C ASN A 32 -0.25 11.06 0.21
N LEU A 33 0.14 9.80 0.05
CA LEU A 33 -0.63 8.65 0.53
C LEU A 33 -0.13 8.29 1.93
N ASP A 34 -1.01 8.42 2.92
CA ASP A 34 -0.84 7.88 4.26
C ASP A 34 -1.77 6.69 4.45
N ALA A 35 -1.25 5.53 4.85
CA ALA A 35 -2.06 4.36 5.14
C ALA A 35 -1.52 3.59 6.34
N LEU A 36 -2.42 2.97 7.11
CA LEU A 36 -2.10 2.06 8.20
C LEU A 36 -2.64 0.67 7.85
N LEU A 37 -1.74 -0.28 7.65
CA LEU A 37 -2.10 -1.67 7.43
C LEU A 37 -1.98 -2.45 8.74
N ARG A 38 -2.80 -3.48 8.93
CA ARG A 38 -2.68 -4.39 10.08
C ARG A 38 -2.75 -5.82 9.65
N ASN A 39 -1.77 -6.62 10.07
CA ASN A 39 -1.88 -8.06 10.02
C ASN A 39 -2.83 -8.53 11.14
N ARG A 40 -3.99 -9.06 10.77
CA ARG A 40 -5.03 -9.57 11.69
C ARG A 40 -4.86 -11.07 11.99
N ALA A 41 -3.86 -11.72 11.39
CA ALA A 41 -3.54 -13.11 11.68
C ALA A 41 -2.76 -13.26 12.99
N SER A 42 -2.81 -14.47 13.55
CA SER A 42 -1.98 -14.90 14.67
C SER A 42 -0.56 -15.33 14.26
N TYR A 43 -0.17 -15.11 13.00
CA TYR A 43 1.12 -15.48 12.42
C TYR A 43 1.61 -14.43 11.42
N THR A 44 2.90 -14.48 11.09
CA THR A 44 3.52 -13.54 10.15
C THR A 44 3.01 -13.76 8.72
N LEU A 45 2.66 -12.67 8.04
CA LEU A 45 2.26 -12.65 6.63
C LEU A 45 3.32 -11.95 5.79
N ALA A 46 3.39 -12.24 4.50
CA ALA A 46 4.20 -11.45 3.57
C ALA A 46 3.69 -9.99 3.51
N PHE A 47 4.53 -9.06 3.07
CA PHE A 47 4.06 -7.70 2.77
C PHE A 47 3.20 -7.70 1.50
N PRO A 48 2.03 -7.04 1.48
CA PRO A 48 1.16 -7.02 0.31
C PRO A 48 1.66 -6.03 -0.75
N VAL A 49 1.24 -6.23 -1.99
CA VAL A 49 1.32 -5.18 -3.01
C VAL A 49 0.08 -4.28 -2.85
N LEU A 50 0.27 -2.97 -2.99
CA LEU A 50 -0.83 -2.01 -2.98
C LEU A 50 -1.17 -1.61 -4.41
N SER A 51 -2.46 -1.51 -4.70
CA SER A 51 -2.99 -0.90 -5.93
C SER A 51 -3.70 0.39 -5.55
N LEU A 52 -3.13 1.52 -5.94
CA LEU A 52 -3.75 2.83 -5.82
C LEU A 52 -4.42 3.18 -7.15
N THR A 53 -5.74 3.34 -7.13
CA THR A 53 -6.50 3.90 -8.26
C THR A 53 -6.93 5.32 -7.92
N LEU A 54 -6.59 6.27 -8.78
CA LEU A 54 -7.03 7.67 -8.70
C LEU A 54 -8.32 7.83 -9.52
N ASN A 55 -9.34 8.49 -8.96
CA ASN A 55 -10.66 8.62 -9.58
C ASN A 55 -11.07 10.08 -9.81
N ASP A 56 -11.88 10.30 -10.84
CA ASP A 56 -12.56 11.57 -11.07
C ASP A 56 -13.81 11.73 -10.17
N LEU A 57 -14.55 12.84 -10.37
CA LEU A 57 -15.76 13.15 -9.61
C LEU A 57 -16.95 12.19 -9.85
N HIS A 58 -16.86 11.30 -10.84
CA HIS A 58 -17.87 10.29 -11.16
C HIS A 58 -17.38 8.87 -10.82
N ASP A 59 -16.37 8.74 -9.94
CA ASP A 59 -15.72 7.47 -9.58
C ASP A 59 -15.09 6.71 -10.75
N LYS A 60 -14.75 7.40 -11.85
CA LYS A 60 -14.06 6.79 -12.98
C LYS A 60 -12.55 6.79 -12.75
N PRO A 61 -11.86 5.66 -13.01
CA PRO A 61 -10.41 5.59 -12.85
C PRO A 61 -9.70 6.50 -13.87
N LEU A 62 -8.92 7.44 -13.37
CA LEU A 62 -8.03 8.31 -14.14
C LEU A 62 -6.66 7.66 -14.33
N ALA A 63 -6.15 7.03 -13.28
CA ALA A 63 -4.87 6.32 -13.29
C ALA A 63 -4.87 5.19 -12.25
N ARG A 64 -3.99 4.21 -12.45
CA ARG A 64 -3.71 3.15 -11.49
C ARG A 64 -2.21 2.97 -11.34
N ARG A 65 -1.76 2.90 -10.10
CA ARG A 65 -0.36 2.66 -9.74
C ARG A 65 -0.26 1.41 -8.88
N THR A 66 0.65 0.52 -9.27
CA THR A 66 1.10 -0.60 -8.43
C THR A 66 2.24 -0.12 -7.56
N ILE A 67 2.19 -0.43 -6.27
CA ILE A 67 3.18 -0.06 -5.27
C ILE A 67 3.65 -1.34 -4.59
N LEU A 68 4.92 -1.67 -4.79
CA LEU A 68 5.58 -2.86 -4.26
C LEU A 68 6.02 -2.64 -2.80
N PRO A 69 6.25 -3.70 -2.02
CA PRO A 69 6.85 -3.58 -0.69
C PRO A 69 8.12 -2.72 -0.65
N SER A 70 9.02 -2.92 -1.61
CA SER A 70 10.23 -2.09 -1.78
C SER A 70 9.97 -0.59 -2.01
N ASP A 71 8.77 -0.18 -2.43
CA ASP A 71 8.43 1.23 -2.60
C ASP A 71 8.02 1.90 -1.27
N TYR A 72 7.46 1.15 -0.32
CA TYR A 72 6.91 1.71 0.93
C TYR A 72 7.60 1.26 2.21
N LEU A 73 8.46 0.24 2.15
CA LEU A 73 9.25 -0.16 3.29
C LEU A 73 10.44 0.77 3.49
N PRO A 74 10.78 1.12 4.74
CA PRO A 74 11.98 1.88 5.01
C PRO A 74 13.23 1.04 4.68
N PRO A 75 14.38 1.66 4.34
CA PRO A 75 15.56 0.95 3.82
C PRO A 75 16.15 -0.12 4.75
N ASP A 76 15.88 -0.03 6.05
CA ASP A 76 16.32 -0.97 7.09
C ASP A 76 15.38 -2.17 7.26
N GLU A 77 14.17 -2.12 6.70
CA GLU A 77 13.21 -3.20 6.76
C GLU A 77 13.33 -4.13 5.54
N LYS A 78 13.35 -5.43 5.81
CA LYS A 78 13.51 -6.45 4.77
C LYS A 78 12.16 -7.07 4.45
N GLU A 79 11.80 -7.12 3.17
CA GLU A 79 10.56 -7.76 2.71
C GLU A 79 10.38 -9.19 3.25
N ALA A 80 11.50 -9.93 3.37
CA ALA A 80 11.52 -11.30 3.88
C ALA A 80 11.09 -11.44 5.36
N ARG A 81 11.08 -10.35 6.15
CA ARG A 81 10.57 -10.36 7.54
C ARG A 81 9.05 -10.45 7.58
N GLY A 82 8.37 -9.90 6.57
CA GLY A 82 6.92 -9.80 6.54
C GLY A 82 6.33 -8.92 7.65
N VAL A 83 5.01 -8.95 7.73
CA VAL A 83 4.25 -8.28 8.78
C VAL A 83 4.02 -9.26 9.93
N ALA A 84 4.57 -8.98 11.11
CA ALA A 84 4.38 -9.81 12.29
C ALA A 84 2.90 -9.94 12.69
N ALA A 85 2.56 -11.00 13.43
CA ALA A 85 1.20 -11.24 13.92
C ALA A 85 0.66 -10.04 14.71
N ASN A 86 -0.58 -9.62 14.42
CA ASN A 86 -1.24 -8.47 15.07
C ASN A 86 -0.49 -7.13 14.96
N HIS A 87 0.51 -7.03 14.09
CA HIS A 87 1.34 -5.84 13.95
C HIS A 87 0.78 -4.90 12.88
N GLU A 88 1.06 -3.60 13.06
CA GLU A 88 0.66 -2.54 12.13
C GLU A 88 1.84 -2.05 11.31
N VAL A 89 1.58 -1.60 10.09
CA VAL A 89 2.59 -1.06 9.16
C VAL A 89 2.08 0.28 8.67
N SER A 90 2.82 1.33 8.98
CA SER A 90 2.56 2.68 8.45
C SER A 90 3.22 2.84 7.10
N ILE A 91 2.47 3.38 6.14
CA ILE A 91 2.91 3.66 4.77
C ILE A 91 2.76 5.15 4.53
N GLN A 92 3.84 5.78 4.06
CA GLN A 92 3.88 7.18 3.68
C GLN A 92 4.59 7.31 2.34
N LEU A 93 3.85 7.75 1.32
CA LEU A 93 4.36 7.84 -0.04
C LEU A 93 4.04 9.19 -0.67
N HIS A 94 5.09 9.88 -1.12
CA HIS A 94 5.00 11.10 -1.91
C HIS A 94 5.03 10.73 -3.40
N MET A 95 4.05 11.19 -4.17
CA MET A 95 3.88 10.78 -5.57
C MET A 95 3.47 11.96 -6.44
N ASP A 96 4.07 12.04 -7.63
CA ASP A 96 3.65 12.96 -8.69
C ASP A 96 2.44 12.37 -9.44
N THR A 97 1.37 13.15 -9.58
CA THR A 97 0.15 12.82 -10.32
C THR A 97 0.13 13.42 -11.72
N ALA A 98 1.23 14.02 -12.18
CA ALA A 98 1.33 14.81 -13.40
C ALA A 98 0.21 15.86 -13.45
N GLU A 99 -0.55 15.94 -14.55
CA GLU A 99 -1.65 16.91 -14.67
C GLU A 99 -2.99 16.37 -14.13
N LEU A 100 -3.00 15.19 -13.49
CA LEU A 100 -4.22 14.59 -12.96
C LEU A 100 -4.69 15.35 -11.72
N ARG A 101 -5.99 15.66 -11.69
CA ARG A 101 -6.67 16.28 -10.55
C ARG A 101 -7.71 15.31 -9.99
N PRO A 102 -7.28 14.25 -9.26
CA PRO A 102 -8.21 13.28 -8.72
C PRO A 102 -9.10 13.90 -7.63
N ILE A 103 -10.36 13.48 -7.61
CA ILE A 103 -11.33 13.88 -6.58
C ILE A 103 -11.53 12.74 -5.56
N GLY A 104 -11.25 11.51 -5.97
CA GLY A 104 -11.29 10.34 -5.11
C GLY A 104 -10.14 9.39 -5.38
N TYR A 105 -10.03 8.37 -4.53
CA TYR A 105 -9.09 7.28 -4.74
C TYR A 105 -9.66 5.97 -4.18
N ARG A 106 -9.10 4.85 -4.62
CA ARG A 106 -9.33 3.53 -4.06
C ARG A 106 -7.98 2.86 -3.80
N LEU A 107 -7.80 2.34 -2.61
CA LEU A 107 -6.63 1.57 -2.21
C LEU A 107 -7.01 0.11 -1.99
N GLU A 108 -6.30 -0.80 -2.66
CA GLU A 108 -6.56 -2.23 -2.61
C GLU A 108 -5.25 -2.98 -2.28
N LEU A 109 -5.36 -4.07 -1.54
CA LEU A 109 -4.23 -4.96 -1.20
C LEU A 109 -4.36 -6.25 -1.99
N TYR A 110 -3.25 -6.74 -2.54
CA TYR A 110 -3.23 -8.04 -3.19
C TYR A 110 -1.84 -8.67 -3.14
N TYR A 111 -1.79 -9.96 -3.47
CA TYR A 111 -0.53 -10.66 -3.73
C TYR A 111 -0.51 -11.11 -5.19
N PRO A 112 0.52 -10.77 -5.97
CA PRO A 112 0.67 -11.31 -7.32
C PRO A 112 0.82 -12.83 -7.26
N GLN A 113 0.20 -13.52 -8.22
CA GLN A 113 0.31 -14.97 -8.39
C GLN A 113 1.68 -15.38 -8.91
#